data_AF-A0A9N8KYL5-F1
#
_entry.id   AF-A0A9N8KYL5-F1
#
_cell.length_a   1.000
_cell.length_b   1.000
_cell.length_c   1.000
_cell.angle_alpha   90.00
_cell.angle_beta   90.00
_cell.angle_gamma   90.00
#
_symmetry.space_group_name_H-M   'P 1'
#
loop_
_entity.id
_entity.type
_entity.pdbx_description
1 polymer ?
#
loop_
_entity_poly.entity_id
_entity_poly.type
_entity_poly.pdbx_seq_one_letter_code
_entity_poly.pdbx_strand_id
1 'polypeptide(L)'
;MGKNDEVFELMRHLPYIWEDCLLAPESRVANWPTLLERMSFDHIFETEGPEGIRIITEGLDWPNIPSSAFSLTCGGRNNCVFILDTKYGTVHTLNTPEFVHPSKPPLTARNGGSDPFEFCVPGNEQGWRSNTSWSIPDFFDVLKNEYVAMRYLPYNDDRIEELYDNYGKDEIPSDSEILYGLVKEIYEEHGWPDLSVYDKEKCWIAVDKLIKDRFPKEDY
;
A
#
# COMPACT_ATOMS: atom_id res chain seq x y z
N MET A 1 8.00 20.75 -3.03
CA MET A 1 7.19 19.67 -3.64
C MET A 1 5.98 20.20 -4.42
N GLY A 2 5.78 21.52 -4.55
CA GLY A 2 4.61 22.08 -5.26
C GLY A 2 3.25 21.77 -4.62
N LYS A 3 3.20 21.24 -3.39
CA LYS A 3 1.97 20.98 -2.63
C LYS A 3 1.44 22.26 -1.99
N ASN A 4 0.14 22.32 -1.76
CA ASN A 4 -0.51 23.47 -1.13
C ASN A 4 -0.49 23.36 0.40
N ASP A 5 -0.80 24.46 1.09
CA ASP A 5 -0.75 24.51 2.56
C ASP A 5 -1.73 23.54 3.23
N GLU A 6 -2.90 23.33 2.62
CA GLU A 6 -3.91 22.38 3.11
C GLU A 6 -3.38 20.94 3.12
N VAL A 7 -2.67 20.53 2.07
CA VAL A 7 -2.02 19.23 1.98
C VAL A 7 -0.87 19.11 2.99
N PHE A 8 -0.06 20.16 3.15
CA PHE A 8 0.99 20.16 4.17
C PHE A 8 0.43 20.03 5.58
N GLU A 9 -0.65 20.76 5.89
CA GLU A 9 -1.33 20.64 7.18
C GLU A 9 -1.93 19.25 7.35
N LEU A 10 -2.59 18.68 6.33
CA LEU A 10 -3.11 17.32 6.41
C LEU A 10 -1.99 16.30 6.66
N MET A 11 -0.88 16.36 5.91
CA MET A 11 0.28 15.48 6.07
C MET A 11 0.86 15.51 7.49
N ARG A 12 0.92 16.70 8.12
CA ARG A 12 1.39 16.87 9.50
C ARG A 12 0.48 16.23 10.54
N HIS A 13 -0.80 16.10 10.22
CA HIS A 13 -1.83 15.61 11.13
C HIS A 13 -2.30 14.19 10.79
N LEU A 14 -1.72 13.54 9.78
CA LEU A 14 -2.06 12.15 9.47
C LEU A 14 -1.73 11.27 10.69
N PRO A 15 -2.74 10.62 11.28
CA PRO A 15 -2.59 9.96 12.56
C PRO A 15 -1.83 8.63 12.39
N TYR A 16 -0.67 8.52 13.06
CA TYR A 16 -0.09 7.27 13.57
C TYR A 16 0.54 6.25 12.61
N ILE A 17 1.37 6.67 11.67
CA ILE A 17 2.35 5.74 11.09
C ILE A 17 3.74 6.30 11.34
N TRP A 18 4.09 6.28 12.64
CA TRP A 18 5.39 6.73 13.12
C TRP A 18 6.47 5.66 12.92
N GLU A 19 6.03 4.40 12.88
CA GLU A 19 6.88 3.24 12.68
C GLU A 19 6.90 2.85 11.20
N ASP A 20 8.05 2.34 10.80
CA ASP A 20 8.25 1.72 9.50
C ASP A 20 7.31 0.51 9.39
N CYS A 21 6.27 0.61 8.58
CA CYS A 21 5.37 -0.50 8.31
C CYS A 21 4.89 -0.51 6.86
N LEU A 22 4.37 -1.68 6.46
CA LEU A 22 3.80 -1.90 5.14
C LEU A 22 2.27 -1.76 5.17
N LEU A 23 1.73 -1.01 4.21
CA LEU A 23 0.29 -0.91 4.00
C LEU A 23 -0.27 -2.10 3.21
N ALA A 24 0.54 -2.63 2.30
CA ALA A 24 0.30 -3.74 1.38
C ALA A 24 1.65 -4.36 0.99
N PRO A 25 1.69 -5.49 0.26
CA PRO A 25 2.94 -6.03 -0.32
C PRO A 25 3.73 -4.94 -1.04
N GLU A 26 5.03 -4.88 -0.76
CA GLU A 26 5.93 -3.86 -1.31
C GLU A 26 5.36 -2.42 -1.22
N SER A 27 4.67 -2.06 -0.13
CA SER A 27 3.99 -0.77 -0.02
C SER A 27 4.27 -0.09 1.31
N ARG A 28 5.50 0.40 1.49
CA ARG A 28 5.89 1.07 2.74
C ARG A 28 5.14 2.38 2.88
N VAL A 29 4.62 2.63 4.08
CA VAL A 29 3.87 3.87 4.35
C VAL A 29 4.82 5.06 4.32
N ALA A 30 4.35 6.17 3.74
CA ALA A 30 5.06 7.44 3.79
C ALA A 30 5.01 8.06 5.19
N ASN A 31 6.13 8.02 5.91
CA ASN A 31 6.32 8.82 7.12
C ASN A 31 6.64 10.27 6.72
N TRP A 32 5.58 11.04 6.42
CA TRP A 32 5.69 12.41 5.94
C TRP A 32 6.49 13.33 6.88
N PRO A 33 6.31 13.33 8.22
CA PRO A 33 7.16 14.11 9.11
C PRO A 33 8.66 13.85 8.90
N THR A 34 9.06 12.58 8.83
CA THR A 34 10.46 12.19 8.60
C THR A 34 10.94 12.59 7.21
N LEU A 35 10.11 12.43 6.17
CA LEU A 35 10.44 12.85 4.81
C LEU A 35 10.61 14.38 4.69
N LEU A 36 9.75 15.15 5.37
CA LEU A 36 9.83 16.61 5.45
C LEU A 36 11.07 17.07 6.23
N GLU A 37 11.43 16.38 7.32
CA GLU A 37 12.66 16.66 8.06
C GLU A 37 13.91 16.35 7.24
N ARG A 38 13.96 15.20 6.54
CA ARG A 38 15.08 14.84 5.66
C ARG A 38 15.31 15.86 4.54
N MET A 39 14.27 16.53 4.02
CA MET A 39 14.44 17.67 3.10
C MET A 39 15.27 18.80 3.68
N SER A 40 15.19 19.00 5.00
CA SER A 40 15.83 20.14 5.67
C SER A 40 17.27 19.87 6.12
N PHE A 41 17.70 18.59 6.18
CA PHE A 41 18.97 18.20 6.78
C PHE A 41 19.93 17.41 5.86
N ASP A 42 19.45 16.65 4.87
CA ASP A 42 20.32 15.73 4.13
C ASP A 42 20.90 16.30 2.83
N HIS A 43 22.23 16.37 2.77
CA HIS A 43 23.01 16.65 1.55
C HIS A 43 22.89 15.56 0.46
N ILE A 44 22.30 14.39 0.77
CA ILE A 44 22.08 13.29 -0.20
C ILE A 44 21.00 13.66 -1.22
N PHE A 45 20.03 14.50 -0.81
CA PHE A 45 19.01 15.03 -1.70
C PHE A 45 19.41 16.38 -2.33
N GLU A 46 20.62 16.89 -2.16
CA GLU A 46 21.01 18.19 -2.76
C GLU A 46 20.95 18.20 -4.29
N THR A 47 21.08 17.06 -4.95
CA THR A 47 20.99 16.97 -6.41
C THR A 47 19.55 16.87 -6.94
N GLU A 48 18.58 16.45 -6.13
CA GLU A 48 17.18 16.24 -6.59
C GLU A 48 16.13 17.04 -5.79
N GLY A 49 16.47 17.53 -4.60
CA GLY A 49 15.63 18.40 -3.77
C GLY A 49 14.19 17.87 -3.60
N PRO A 50 13.18 18.75 -3.71
CA PRO A 50 11.78 18.34 -3.61
C PRO A 50 11.32 17.37 -4.72
N GLU A 51 12.07 17.23 -5.80
CA GLU A 51 11.77 16.31 -6.89
C GLU A 51 12.14 14.87 -6.50
N GLY A 52 13.25 14.67 -5.79
CA GLY A 52 13.63 13.34 -5.29
C GLY A 52 12.57 12.73 -4.37
N ILE A 53 11.96 13.55 -3.50
CA ILE A 53 10.85 13.08 -2.66
C ILE A 53 9.60 12.78 -3.47
N ARG A 54 9.26 13.65 -4.42
CA ARG A 54 8.16 13.37 -5.36
C ARG A 54 8.38 12.01 -6.03
N ILE A 55 9.59 11.73 -6.51
CA ILE A 55 9.92 10.49 -7.22
C ILE A 55 9.74 9.26 -6.31
N ILE A 56 10.23 9.26 -5.07
CA ILE A 56 10.11 8.09 -4.18
C ILE A 56 8.69 7.91 -3.62
N THR A 57 7.87 8.97 -3.57
CA THR A 57 6.49 8.85 -3.08
C THR A 57 5.49 8.61 -4.21
N GLU A 58 5.71 9.20 -5.38
CA GLU A 58 4.72 9.28 -6.47
C GLU A 58 5.18 8.61 -7.77
N GLY A 59 6.46 8.23 -7.87
CA GLY A 59 7.03 7.60 -9.04
C GLY A 59 7.52 8.58 -10.12
N LEU A 60 8.27 8.03 -11.09
CA LEU A 60 8.82 8.77 -12.22
C LEU A 60 7.78 9.05 -13.31
N ASP A 61 6.80 8.16 -13.47
CA ASP A 61 5.88 8.14 -14.61
C ASP A 61 4.78 9.21 -14.52
N TRP A 62 4.62 9.84 -13.36
CA TRP A 62 3.49 10.73 -13.05
C TRP A 62 3.94 12.14 -12.65
N PRO A 63 4.57 12.93 -13.55
CA PRO A 63 5.11 14.25 -13.22
C PRO A 63 4.03 15.32 -12.94
N ASN A 64 2.76 15.05 -13.28
CA ASN A 64 1.66 16.00 -13.23
C ASN A 64 0.66 15.73 -12.08
N ILE A 65 1.14 15.21 -10.94
CA ILE A 65 0.29 15.08 -9.76
C ILE A 65 0.08 16.47 -9.15
N PRO A 66 -1.18 16.94 -9.03
CA PRO A 66 -1.47 18.29 -8.58
C PRO A 66 -1.10 18.51 -7.12
N SER A 67 -1.04 19.78 -6.74
CA SER A 67 -0.73 20.22 -5.37
C SER A 67 -1.69 19.70 -4.30
N SER A 68 -2.91 19.30 -4.70
CA SER A 68 -3.97 18.74 -3.86
C SER A 68 -3.91 17.22 -3.67
N ALA A 69 -2.94 16.54 -4.25
CA ALA A 69 -2.80 15.09 -4.16
C ALA A 69 -1.41 14.70 -3.69
N PHE A 70 -1.29 13.59 -2.96
CA PHE A 70 -0.01 13.09 -2.44
C PHE A 70 -0.08 11.61 -2.11
N SER A 71 1.08 10.95 -2.01
CA SER A 71 1.11 9.51 -1.76
C SER A 71 0.93 9.14 -0.28
N LEU A 72 0.26 8.02 -0.03
CA LEU A 72 0.22 7.33 1.25
C LEU A 72 1.42 6.40 1.43
N THR A 73 2.15 6.10 0.36
CA THR A 73 3.29 5.18 0.36
C THR A 73 4.57 5.88 -0.09
N CYS A 74 5.71 5.32 0.31
CA CYS A 74 7.04 5.80 -0.05
C CYS A 74 7.93 4.59 -0.33
N GLY A 75 8.61 4.57 -1.47
CA GLY A 75 9.49 3.48 -1.82
C GLY A 75 10.19 3.66 -3.16
N GLY A 76 10.87 2.60 -3.59
CA GLY A 76 11.57 2.56 -4.86
C GLY A 76 10.70 2.05 -6.01
N ARG A 77 11.36 1.59 -7.08
CA ARG A 77 10.74 1.15 -8.34
C ARG A 77 9.64 0.09 -8.20
N ASN A 78 9.72 -0.76 -7.19
CA ASN A 78 8.80 -1.89 -7.02
C ASN A 78 7.63 -1.55 -6.08
N ASN A 79 7.55 -0.33 -5.55
CA ASN A 79 6.58 -0.03 -4.51
C ASN A 79 5.20 0.28 -5.11
N CYS A 80 4.11 -0.26 -4.55
CA CYS A 80 2.77 0.17 -4.97
C CYS A 80 2.56 1.62 -4.51
N VAL A 81 2.03 2.45 -5.41
CA VAL A 81 1.87 3.89 -5.17
C VAL A 81 0.40 4.21 -4.96
N PHE A 82 0.04 4.61 -3.74
CA PHE A 82 -1.34 4.98 -3.41
C PHE A 82 -1.47 6.49 -3.27
N ILE A 83 -2.04 7.15 -4.28
CA ILE A 83 -2.21 8.61 -4.27
C ILE A 83 -3.54 8.99 -3.64
N LEU A 84 -3.47 9.63 -2.49
CA LEU A 84 -4.60 10.32 -1.87
C LEU A 84 -4.86 11.65 -2.58
N ASP A 85 -6.05 11.79 -3.15
CA ASP A 85 -6.51 13.01 -3.77
C ASP A 85 -7.57 13.71 -2.91
N THR A 86 -7.17 14.80 -2.26
CA THR A 86 -8.06 15.54 -1.36
C THR A 86 -9.14 16.33 -2.10
N LYS A 87 -8.93 16.66 -3.39
CA LYS A 87 -9.89 17.42 -4.19
C LYS A 87 -11.15 16.61 -4.47
N TYR A 88 -11.01 15.30 -4.67
CA TYR A 88 -12.12 14.41 -4.98
C TYR A 88 -12.46 13.41 -3.86
N GLY A 89 -11.63 13.33 -2.83
CA GLY A 89 -11.82 12.41 -1.71
C GLY A 89 -11.61 10.95 -2.13
N THR A 90 -10.62 10.71 -2.98
CA THR A 90 -10.34 9.40 -3.58
C THR A 90 -8.91 8.96 -3.32
N VAL A 91 -8.68 7.64 -3.39
CA VAL A 91 -7.34 7.06 -3.43
C VAL A 91 -7.16 6.33 -4.75
N HIS A 92 -6.11 6.69 -5.49
CA HIS A 92 -5.75 6.07 -6.77
C HIS A 92 -4.59 5.09 -6.56
N THR A 93 -4.69 3.90 -7.13
CA THR A 93 -3.67 2.86 -7.03
C THR A 93 -2.85 2.85 -8.32
N LEU A 94 -1.64 3.40 -8.25
CA LEU A 94 -0.72 3.51 -9.37
C LEU A 94 0.31 2.38 -9.28
N ASN A 95 0.65 1.78 -10.42
CA ASN A 95 1.67 0.72 -10.51
C ASN A 95 1.43 -0.45 -9.54
N THR A 96 0.18 -0.68 -9.14
CA THR A 96 -0.24 -1.76 -8.24
C THR A 96 -0.76 -2.92 -9.07
N PRO A 97 -0.46 -4.19 -8.73
CA PRO A 97 -1.20 -5.33 -9.27
C PRO A 97 -2.71 -5.08 -9.13
N GLU A 98 -3.51 -5.48 -10.12
CA GLU A 98 -4.95 -5.28 -10.04
C GLU A 98 -5.51 -6.05 -8.84
N PHE A 99 -6.30 -5.37 -8.00
CA PHE A 99 -7.15 -6.06 -7.03
C PHE A 99 -8.11 -6.96 -7.81
N VAL A 100 -7.80 -8.25 -7.89
CA VAL A 100 -8.50 -9.19 -8.78
C VAL A 100 -9.98 -9.30 -8.40
N HIS A 101 -10.28 -9.24 -7.10
CA HIS A 101 -11.62 -9.40 -6.55
C HIS A 101 -11.88 -8.41 -5.40
N PRO A 102 -11.96 -7.09 -5.70
CA PRO A 102 -12.08 -6.08 -4.67
C PRO A 102 -13.45 -6.18 -4.00
N SER A 103 -13.49 -6.04 -2.67
CA SER A 103 -14.75 -6.09 -1.91
C SER A 103 -15.72 -4.96 -2.24
N LYS A 104 -15.23 -3.89 -2.90
CA LYS A 104 -15.98 -2.74 -3.35
C LYS A 104 -15.67 -2.48 -4.83
N PRO A 105 -16.66 -2.16 -5.66
CA PRO A 105 -16.39 -1.80 -7.04
C PRO A 105 -15.55 -0.50 -7.08
N PRO A 106 -14.55 -0.41 -7.99
CA PRO A 106 -13.82 0.83 -8.18
C PRO A 106 -14.72 1.93 -8.74
N LEU A 107 -14.32 3.17 -8.52
CA LEU A 107 -14.99 4.32 -9.09
C LEU A 107 -14.74 4.39 -10.60
N THR A 108 -15.83 4.51 -11.35
CA THR A 108 -15.80 4.74 -12.80
C THR A 108 -16.01 6.22 -13.16
N ALA A 109 -16.54 7.00 -12.22
CA ALA A 109 -16.87 8.41 -12.38
C ALA A 109 -16.67 9.17 -11.06
N ARG A 110 -16.64 10.50 -11.14
CA ARG A 110 -16.60 11.35 -9.95
C ARG A 110 -17.85 11.13 -9.09
N ASN A 111 -17.68 11.22 -7.76
CA ASN A 111 -18.80 11.25 -6.82
C ASN A 111 -19.88 12.25 -7.25
N GLY A 112 -21.08 11.74 -7.54
CA GLY A 112 -22.26 12.53 -7.96
C GLY A 112 -22.33 12.89 -9.44
N GLY A 113 -21.41 12.40 -10.29
CA GLY A 113 -21.43 12.59 -11.75
C GLY A 113 -21.65 11.28 -12.51
N SER A 114 -22.11 11.37 -13.76
CA SER A 114 -22.20 10.26 -14.71
C SER A 114 -20.98 10.12 -15.60
N ASP A 115 -20.21 11.19 -15.73
CA ASP A 115 -19.13 11.28 -16.70
C ASP A 115 -17.86 10.62 -16.15
N PRO A 116 -17.18 9.78 -16.96
CA PRO A 116 -15.91 9.19 -16.58
C PRO A 116 -14.88 10.23 -16.15
N PHE A 117 -13.99 9.84 -15.23
CA PHE A 117 -12.94 10.74 -14.72
C PHE A 117 -12.12 11.39 -15.83
N GLU A 118 -11.84 10.65 -16.91
CA GLU A 118 -11.09 11.12 -18.07
C GLU A 118 -11.68 12.35 -18.77
N PHE A 119 -13.00 12.55 -18.70
CA PHE A 119 -13.66 13.72 -19.31
C PHE A 119 -13.80 14.90 -18.34
N CYS A 120 -13.52 14.69 -17.05
CA CYS A 120 -13.76 15.65 -15.98
C CYS A 120 -12.47 16.28 -15.41
N VAL A 121 -11.32 15.93 -15.98
CA VAL A 121 -10.00 16.28 -15.44
C VAL A 121 -9.14 16.96 -16.52
N PRO A 122 -8.18 17.82 -16.13
CA PRO A 122 -7.21 18.35 -17.07
C PRO A 122 -6.47 17.21 -17.80
N GLY A 123 -6.22 17.37 -19.10
CA GLY A 123 -5.60 16.31 -19.93
C GLY A 123 -4.22 15.85 -19.43
N ASN A 124 -3.47 16.72 -18.75
CA ASN A 124 -2.19 16.36 -18.13
C ASN A 124 -2.33 15.52 -16.85
N GLU A 125 -3.52 15.49 -16.23
CA GLU A 125 -3.83 14.66 -15.06
C GLU A 125 -4.54 13.35 -15.43
N GLN A 126 -5.03 13.22 -16.67
CA GLN A 126 -5.83 12.08 -17.13
C GLN A 126 -5.10 10.74 -16.91
N GLY A 127 -3.79 10.68 -17.20
CA GLY A 127 -3.03 9.44 -17.14
C GLY A 127 -2.99 8.78 -15.76
N TRP A 128 -2.74 9.54 -14.69
CA TRP A 128 -2.70 8.95 -13.35
C TRP A 128 -4.12 8.79 -12.77
N ARG A 129 -5.06 9.68 -13.10
CA ARG A 129 -6.44 9.64 -12.61
C ARG A 129 -7.32 8.57 -13.26
N SER A 130 -6.93 8.05 -14.42
CA SER A 130 -7.62 6.92 -15.07
C SER A 130 -7.30 5.57 -14.40
N ASN A 131 -6.34 5.52 -13.48
CA ASN A 131 -6.07 4.31 -12.71
C ASN A 131 -7.22 3.98 -11.76
N THR A 132 -7.26 2.72 -11.34
CA THR A 132 -8.21 2.20 -10.37
C THR A 132 -8.22 3.08 -9.12
N SER A 133 -9.43 3.42 -8.68
CA SER A 133 -9.60 4.29 -7.52
C SER A 133 -10.86 3.95 -6.75
N TRP A 134 -10.85 4.35 -5.48
CA TRP A 134 -11.99 4.25 -4.58
C TRP A 134 -12.18 5.56 -3.83
N SER A 135 -13.35 5.73 -3.21
CA SER A 135 -13.47 6.73 -2.16
C SER A 135 -12.49 6.39 -1.03
N ILE A 136 -12.01 7.38 -0.28
CA ILE A 136 -11.10 7.14 0.86
C ILE A 136 -11.60 6.00 1.79
N PRO A 137 -12.85 5.99 2.28
CA PRO A 137 -13.31 4.90 3.14
C PRO A 137 -13.38 3.56 2.40
N ASP A 138 -13.86 3.53 1.15
CA ASP A 138 -13.96 2.28 0.38
C ASP A 138 -12.57 1.70 0.08
N PHE A 139 -11.56 2.54 -0.14
CA PHE A 139 -10.17 2.09 -0.34
C PHE A 139 -9.67 1.32 0.89
N PHE A 140 -9.83 1.88 2.09
CA PHE A 140 -9.41 1.21 3.32
C PHE A 140 -10.26 -0.04 3.63
N ASP A 141 -11.54 -0.06 3.24
CA ASP A 141 -12.37 -1.26 3.32
C ASP A 141 -11.86 -2.37 2.37
N VAL A 142 -11.51 -2.02 1.12
CA VAL A 142 -10.91 -2.96 0.16
C VAL A 142 -9.62 -3.53 0.71
N LEU A 143 -8.71 -2.65 1.15
CA LEU A 143 -7.42 -3.06 1.70
C LEU A 143 -7.58 -3.98 2.92
N LYS A 144 -8.47 -3.61 3.86
CA LYS A 144 -8.78 -4.45 5.02
C LYS A 144 -9.30 -5.83 4.61
N ASN A 145 -10.14 -5.90 3.58
CA ASN A 145 -10.68 -7.16 3.12
C ASN A 145 -9.62 -8.06 2.47
N GLU A 146 -8.54 -7.52 1.89
CA GLU A 146 -7.42 -8.35 1.42
C GLU A 146 -6.70 -9.07 2.56
N TYR A 147 -6.53 -8.43 3.72
CA TYR A 147 -6.03 -9.10 4.92
C TYR A 147 -7.03 -10.12 5.47
N VAL A 148 -8.31 -9.73 5.61
CA VAL A 148 -9.35 -10.63 6.17
C VAL A 148 -9.50 -11.89 5.32
N ALA A 149 -9.43 -11.75 4.00
CA ALA A 149 -9.46 -12.87 3.06
C ALA A 149 -8.14 -13.66 2.98
N MET A 150 -7.10 -13.24 3.70
CA MET A 150 -5.75 -13.81 3.64
C MET A 150 -5.15 -13.81 2.22
N ARG A 151 -5.45 -12.77 1.43
CA ARG A 151 -4.71 -12.51 0.18
C ARG A 151 -3.44 -11.72 0.45
N TYR A 152 -3.47 -10.83 1.44
CA TYR A 152 -2.26 -10.22 2.00
C TYR A 152 -1.90 -10.94 3.28
N LEU A 153 -0.76 -11.61 3.27
CA LEU A 153 -0.27 -12.45 4.37
C LEU A 153 0.91 -11.75 5.07
N PRO A 154 0.70 -11.18 6.27
CA PRO A 154 1.79 -10.56 7.01
C PRO A 154 2.66 -11.63 7.67
N TYR A 155 3.96 -11.52 7.48
CA TYR A 155 4.96 -12.35 8.18
C TYR A 155 5.45 -11.66 9.45
N ASN A 156 5.73 -10.36 9.31
CA ASN A 156 6.19 -9.46 10.36
C ASN A 156 5.88 -8.01 9.93
N ASP A 157 6.34 -7.02 10.69
CA ASP A 157 6.07 -5.60 10.40
C ASP A 157 6.67 -5.11 9.07
N ASP A 158 7.69 -5.80 8.54
CA ASP A 158 8.44 -5.41 7.34
C ASP A 158 8.18 -6.30 6.12
N ARG A 159 7.34 -7.34 6.23
CA ARG A 159 7.07 -8.27 5.13
C ARG A 159 5.61 -8.71 5.06
N ILE A 160 5.00 -8.43 3.91
CA ILE A 160 3.64 -8.84 3.56
C ILE A 160 3.71 -9.46 2.17
N GLU A 161 3.17 -10.67 2.04
CA GLU A 161 3.15 -11.41 0.78
C GLU A 161 1.76 -11.38 0.15
N GLU A 162 1.73 -11.30 -1.18
CA GLU A 162 0.49 -11.41 -1.96
C GLU A 162 0.27 -12.87 -2.39
N LEU A 163 -0.86 -13.43 -1.99
CA LEU A 163 -1.26 -14.79 -2.33
C LEU A 163 -2.20 -14.79 -3.53
N TYR A 164 -1.77 -15.42 -4.62
CA TYR A 164 -2.60 -15.64 -5.80
C TYR A 164 -3.22 -17.05 -5.77
N ASP A 165 -4.54 -17.13 -5.99
CA ASP A 165 -5.31 -18.40 -6.04
C ASP A 165 -4.85 -19.38 -7.15
N ASN A 166 -3.92 -18.96 -8.02
CA ASN A 166 -3.49 -19.68 -9.22
C ASN A 166 -2.11 -20.34 -9.12
N TYR A 167 -1.44 -20.22 -7.99
CA TYR A 167 -0.19 -20.92 -7.71
C TYR A 167 -0.43 -22.44 -7.64
N GLY A 168 0.13 -23.20 -8.57
CA GLY A 168 0.32 -24.64 -8.41
C GLY A 168 -0.86 -25.58 -8.70
N LYS A 169 -1.80 -25.26 -9.61
CA LYS A 169 -2.79 -26.28 -10.02
C LYS A 169 -2.18 -27.48 -10.76
N ASP A 170 -0.97 -27.35 -11.30
CA ASP A 170 -0.32 -28.40 -12.10
C ASP A 170 1.17 -28.66 -11.74
N GLU A 171 1.73 -28.06 -10.67
CA GLU A 171 3.16 -28.20 -10.29
C GLU A 171 3.37 -28.57 -8.81
N ILE A 172 4.54 -29.13 -8.50
CA ILE A 172 4.96 -29.41 -7.11
C ILE A 172 5.09 -28.07 -6.39
N PRO A 173 4.46 -27.88 -5.21
CA PRO A 173 4.59 -26.63 -4.46
C PRO A 173 6.04 -26.32 -4.14
N SER A 174 6.46 -25.09 -4.46
CA SER A 174 7.70 -24.49 -4.01
C SER A 174 7.73 -24.37 -2.48
N ASP A 175 8.94 -24.26 -1.91
CA ASP A 175 9.11 -24.07 -0.46
C ASP A 175 8.34 -22.84 0.04
N SER A 176 8.26 -21.77 -0.75
CA SER A 176 7.51 -20.55 -0.44
C SER A 176 5.99 -20.81 -0.43
N GLU A 177 5.44 -21.57 -1.38
CA GLU A 177 4.01 -21.95 -1.38
C GLU A 177 3.65 -22.83 -0.16
N ILE A 178 4.55 -23.74 0.23
CA ILE A 178 4.37 -24.54 1.45
C ILE A 178 4.37 -23.63 2.67
N LEU A 179 5.31 -22.68 2.75
CA LEU A 179 5.38 -21.74 3.86
C LEU A 179 4.12 -20.86 3.94
N TYR A 180 3.61 -20.35 2.81
CA TYR A 180 2.36 -19.57 2.79
C TYR A 180 1.19 -20.33 3.41
N GLY A 181 1.04 -21.61 3.04
CA GLY A 181 0.02 -22.48 3.62
C GLY A 181 0.16 -22.63 5.14
N LEU A 182 1.37 -22.91 5.62
CA LEU A 182 1.64 -23.11 7.05
C LEU A 182 1.46 -21.82 7.87
N VAL A 183 1.87 -20.67 7.34
CA VAL A 183 1.67 -19.37 8.00
C VAL A 183 0.18 -19.05 8.06
N LYS A 184 -0.58 -19.31 6.99
CA LYS A 184 -2.04 -19.13 7.00
C LYS A 184 -2.72 -19.99 8.06
N GLU A 185 -2.33 -21.26 8.19
CA GLU A 185 -2.82 -22.15 9.25
C GLU A 185 -2.56 -21.57 10.65
N ILE A 186 -1.37 -21.01 10.90
CA ILE A 186 -1.05 -20.35 12.18
C ILE A 186 -1.99 -19.17 12.45
N TYR A 187 -2.25 -18.32 11.46
CA TYR A 187 -3.20 -17.20 11.64
C TYR A 187 -4.59 -17.70 12.05
N GLU A 188 -5.10 -18.73 11.37
CA GLU A 188 -6.40 -19.35 11.66
C GLU A 188 -6.43 -19.98 13.08
N GLU A 189 -5.37 -20.70 13.48
CA GLU A 189 -5.23 -21.28 14.83
C GLU A 189 -5.23 -20.21 15.93
N HIS A 190 -4.70 -19.03 15.61
CA HIS A 190 -4.63 -17.89 16.52
C HIS A 190 -5.83 -16.94 16.44
N GLY A 191 -6.92 -17.36 15.79
CA GLY A 191 -8.23 -16.68 15.85
C GLY A 191 -8.51 -15.74 14.68
N TRP A 192 -7.66 -15.68 13.66
CA TRP A 192 -7.97 -14.93 12.45
C TRP A 192 -9.14 -15.59 11.69
N PRO A 193 -10.06 -14.82 11.06
CA PRO A 193 -10.13 -13.37 10.94
C PRO A 193 -10.93 -12.65 12.04
N ASP A 194 -11.36 -13.34 13.09
CA ASP A 194 -12.17 -12.74 14.15
C ASP A 194 -11.30 -11.93 15.11
N LEU A 195 -11.24 -10.62 14.87
CA LEU A 195 -10.46 -9.67 15.69
C LEU A 195 -10.86 -9.64 17.18
N SER A 196 -12.02 -10.20 17.56
CA SER A 196 -12.42 -10.29 18.97
C SER A 196 -11.68 -11.39 19.73
N VAL A 197 -11.11 -12.36 19.01
CA VAL A 197 -10.35 -13.50 19.57
C VAL A 197 -8.91 -13.58 19.06
N TYR A 198 -8.58 -12.86 17.97
CA TYR A 198 -7.25 -12.87 17.38
C TYR A 198 -6.17 -12.34 18.32
N ASP A 199 -5.09 -13.13 18.49
CA ASP A 199 -3.92 -12.78 19.31
C ASP A 199 -2.68 -12.57 18.43
N LYS A 200 -2.43 -11.29 18.05
CA LYS A 200 -1.30 -10.90 17.17
C LYS A 200 0.04 -11.39 17.72
N GLU A 201 0.30 -11.17 19.01
CA GLU A 201 1.60 -11.48 19.61
C GLU A 201 1.90 -12.98 19.56
N LYS A 202 0.93 -13.81 19.97
CA LYS A 202 1.12 -15.27 19.90
C LYS A 202 1.21 -15.79 18.48
N CYS A 203 0.40 -15.26 17.56
CA CYS A 203 0.45 -15.60 16.14
C CYS A 203 1.85 -15.35 15.57
N TRP A 204 2.40 -14.16 15.82
CA TRP A 204 3.70 -13.77 15.27
C TRP A 204 4.87 -14.55 15.87
N ILE A 205 4.81 -14.89 17.17
CA ILE A 205 5.78 -15.80 17.79
C ILE A 205 5.75 -17.18 17.11
N ALA A 206 4.56 -17.69 16.77
CA ALA A 206 4.42 -18.97 16.10
C ALA A 206 4.95 -18.92 14.66
N VAL A 207 4.67 -17.84 13.91
CA VAL A 207 5.21 -17.62 12.56
C VAL A 207 6.73 -17.54 12.57
N ASP A 208 7.31 -16.72 13.45
CA ASP A 208 8.76 -16.57 13.59
C ASP A 208 9.45 -17.90 13.94
N LYS A 209 8.84 -18.69 14.84
CA LYS A 209 9.32 -20.02 15.17
C LYS A 209 9.27 -20.98 13.97
N LEU A 210 8.17 -20.99 13.22
CA LEU A 210 8.03 -21.83 12.03
C LEU A 210 9.15 -21.56 11.02
N ILE A 211 9.38 -20.28 10.74
CA ILE A 211 10.39 -19.82 9.79
C ILE A 211 11.79 -20.24 10.24
N LYS A 212 12.15 -19.97 11.50
CA LYS A 212 13.46 -20.33 12.08
C LYS A 212 13.71 -21.84 12.09
N ASP A 213 12.69 -22.64 12.39
CA ASP A 213 12.84 -24.09 12.54
C ASP A 213 12.87 -24.83 11.19
N ARG A 214 12.08 -24.39 10.21
CA ARG A 214 11.86 -25.13 8.95
C ARG A 214 12.42 -24.47 7.71
N PHE A 215 12.60 -23.15 7.70
CA PHE A 215 13.06 -22.39 6.55
C PHE A 215 14.27 -21.48 6.88
N PRO A 216 15.33 -22.00 7.52
CA PRO A 216 16.44 -21.18 8.04
C PRO A 216 17.37 -20.59 6.96
N LYS A 217 17.14 -20.90 5.68
CA LYS A 217 17.97 -20.46 4.54
C LYS A 217 17.34 -19.34 3.73
N GLU A 218 16.07 -19.09 3.92
CA GLU A 218 15.46 -17.89 3.34
C GLU A 218 15.80 -16.74 4.29
N ASP A 219 16.42 -15.69 3.73
CA ASP A 219 16.66 -14.45 4.44
C ASP A 219 15.29 -13.79 4.69
N TYR A 220 14.74 -13.98 5.89
CA TYR A 220 13.51 -13.37 6.39
C TYR A 220 13.79 -12.28 7.41
#